data_AF-A0A7W1UFC0-F1
#
_entry.id   AF-A0A7W1UFC0-F1
#
_cell.length_a   1.000
_cell.length_b   1.000
_cell.length_c   1.000
_cell.angle_alpha   90.00
_cell.angle_beta   90.00
_cell.angle_gamma   90.00
#
_symmetry.space_group_name_H-M   'P 1'
#
loop_
_entity.id
_entity.type
_entity.pdbx_description
1 polymer ?
#
loop_
_entity_poly.entity_id
_entity_poly.type
_entity_poly.pdbx_seq_one_letter_code
_entity_poly.pdbx_strand_id
1 'polypeptide(L)'
;MDKVLRLAGFGPQVNEVVVSMNRAAEQAAPLAKPIFKDAVTNMGFDDAKKILDGGNTAATDYFQGKTRDQLATAFKPEVEKTMSQVGVTTQYKELVGQCTTLPFVQVPAFDLDDYVVGKSLDGLFHTLAQEEQQIRTNPAARVTDLL
;
A
#
# COMPACT_ATOMS: atom_id res chain seq x y z
N MET A 1 0.88 14.87 -11.63
CA MET A 1 1.60 14.02 -12.60
C MET A 1 0.65 13.27 -13.54
N ASP A 2 -0.26 12.45 -13.02
CA ASP A 2 -1.20 11.63 -13.83
C ASP A 2 -1.94 12.40 -14.94
N LYS A 3 -2.55 13.55 -14.63
CA LYS A 3 -3.24 14.39 -15.62
C LYS A 3 -2.33 14.91 -16.74
N VAL A 4 -1.09 15.28 -16.42
CA VAL A 4 -0.14 15.85 -17.40
C VAL A 4 0.35 14.78 -18.38
N LEU A 5 0.63 13.58 -17.88
CA LEU A 5 1.03 12.43 -18.71
C LEU A 5 -0.10 11.94 -19.62
N ARG A 6 -1.33 11.89 -19.10
CA ARG A 6 -2.52 11.56 -19.91
C ARG A 6 -2.76 12.56 -21.04
N LEU A 7 -2.64 13.86 -20.74
CA LEU A 7 -2.78 14.95 -21.73
C LEU A 7 -1.68 14.92 -22.80
N ALA A 8 -0.50 14.40 -22.49
CA ALA A 8 0.61 14.24 -23.43
C ALA A 8 0.54 12.97 -24.30
N GLY A 9 -0.56 12.20 -24.24
CA GLY A 9 -0.77 11.00 -25.06
C GLY A 9 -0.33 9.68 -24.40
N PHE A 10 0.17 9.70 -23.16
CA PHE A 10 0.64 8.51 -22.43
C PHE A 10 -0.45 7.80 -21.62
N GLY A 11 -1.73 8.01 -21.96
CA GLY A 11 -2.87 7.38 -21.27
C GLY A 11 -2.79 5.85 -21.16
N PRO A 12 -2.45 5.11 -22.24
CA PRO A 12 -2.29 3.66 -22.20
C PRO A 12 -1.20 3.17 -21.22
N GLN A 13 -0.04 3.83 -21.22
CA GLN A 13 1.09 3.49 -20.35
C GLN A 13 0.75 3.74 -18.87
N VAL A 14 0.03 4.83 -18.59
CA VAL A 14 -0.47 5.12 -17.24
C VAL A 14 -1.45 4.03 -16.77
N ASN A 15 -2.32 3.52 -17.65
CA ASN A 15 -3.24 2.45 -17.29
C ASN A 15 -2.51 1.13 -16.99
N GLU A 16 -1.48 0.79 -17.79
CA GLU A 16 -0.62 -0.38 -17.53
C GLU A 16 0.12 -0.27 -16.18
N VAL A 17 0.60 0.93 -15.83
CA VAL A 17 1.17 1.20 -14.49
C VAL A 17 0.14 0.89 -13.40
N VAL A 18 -1.08 1.43 -13.52
CA VAL A 18 -2.13 1.22 -12.52
C VAL A 18 -2.50 -0.27 -12.38
N VAL A 19 -2.62 -0.99 -13.50
CA VAL A 19 -2.90 -2.44 -13.48
C VAL A 19 -1.75 -3.20 -12.79
N SER A 20 -0.51 -2.84 -13.11
CA SER A 20 0.68 -3.45 -12.51
C SER A 20 0.76 -3.19 -11.01
N MET A 21 0.43 -1.98 -10.57
CA MET A 21 0.35 -1.62 -9.15
C MET A 21 -0.68 -2.47 -8.41
N ASN A 22 -1.88 -2.61 -8.97
CA ASN A 22 -2.94 -3.41 -8.35
C ASN A 22 -2.54 -4.90 -8.26
N ARG A 23 -1.93 -5.44 -9.32
CA ARG A 23 -1.43 -6.82 -9.31
C ARG A 23 -0.30 -7.01 -8.29
N ALA A 24 0.62 -6.04 -8.20
CA ALA A 24 1.69 -6.07 -7.23
C ALA A 24 1.16 -6.06 -5.80
N ALA A 25 0.13 -5.24 -5.53
CA ALA A 25 -0.56 -5.22 -4.24
C ALA A 25 -1.24 -6.56 -3.93
N GLU A 26 -1.92 -7.17 -4.91
CA GLU A 26 -2.58 -8.48 -4.77
C GLU A 26 -1.58 -9.60 -4.46
N GLN A 27 -0.44 -9.65 -5.16
CA GLN A 27 0.61 -10.66 -4.94
C GLN A 27 1.34 -10.45 -3.60
N ALA A 28 1.47 -9.20 -3.15
CA ALA A 28 2.13 -8.88 -1.89
C ALA A 28 1.21 -9.08 -0.66
N ALA A 29 -0.12 -9.01 -0.82
CA ALA A 29 -1.08 -9.10 0.29
C ALA A 29 -0.89 -10.32 1.22
N PRO A 30 -0.60 -11.55 0.73
CA PRO A 30 -0.36 -12.71 1.60
C PRO A 30 0.84 -12.54 2.55
N LEU A 31 1.83 -11.71 2.18
CA LEU A 31 3.02 -11.45 3.00
C LEU A 31 2.68 -10.65 4.27
N ALA A 32 1.54 -9.95 4.30
CA ALA A 32 1.13 -9.18 5.46
C ALA A 32 0.66 -10.04 6.64
N LYS A 33 0.15 -11.25 6.36
CA LYS A 33 -0.44 -12.15 7.36
C LYS A 33 0.50 -12.49 8.53
N PRO A 34 1.74 -13.00 8.32
CA PRO A 34 2.64 -13.28 9.44
C PRO A 34 2.99 -12.02 10.23
N ILE A 35 3.17 -10.88 9.56
CA ILE A 35 3.54 -9.61 10.20
C ILE A 35 2.41 -9.11 11.12
N PHE A 36 1.16 -9.16 10.66
CA PHE A 36 0.02 -8.82 11.53
C PHE A 36 -0.15 -9.81 12.68
N LYS A 37 0.04 -11.10 12.44
CA LYS A 37 0.00 -12.12 13.51
C LYS A 37 1.02 -11.81 14.60
N ASP A 38 2.24 -11.44 14.22
CA ASP A 38 3.29 -11.09 15.16
C ASP A 38 2.95 -9.80 15.92
N ALA A 39 2.36 -8.80 15.25
CA ALA A 39 1.91 -7.57 15.90
C ALA A 39 0.78 -7.79 16.93
N VAL A 40 -0.12 -8.75 16.66
CA VAL A 40 -1.14 -9.20 17.62
C VAL A 40 -0.50 -9.93 18.79
N THR A 41 0.42 -10.85 18.51
CA THR A 41 1.07 -11.67 19.56
C THR A 41 1.91 -10.81 20.50
N ASN A 42 2.52 -9.73 19.99
CA ASN A 42 3.31 -8.78 20.78
C ASN A 42 2.48 -7.62 21.35
N MET A 43 1.15 -7.62 21.18
CA MET A 43 0.28 -6.57 21.70
C MET A 43 0.21 -6.64 23.23
N GLY A 44 0.60 -5.54 23.88
CA GLY A 44 0.45 -5.41 25.33
C GLY A 44 -0.98 -5.11 25.75
N PHE A 45 -1.28 -5.31 27.04
CA PHE A 45 -2.59 -4.96 27.61
C PHE A 45 -2.93 -3.47 27.43
N ASP A 46 -1.95 -2.59 27.61
CA ASP A 46 -2.15 -1.15 27.44
C ASP A 46 -2.47 -0.78 25.99
N ASP A 47 -1.85 -1.46 25.02
CA ASP A 47 -2.15 -1.24 23.60
C ASP A 47 -3.55 -1.73 23.26
N ALA A 48 -3.94 -2.91 23.75
CA ALA A 48 -5.29 -3.44 23.60
C ALA A 48 -6.34 -2.49 24.21
N LYS A 49 -6.06 -1.91 25.38
CA LYS A 49 -6.93 -0.92 26.02
C LYS A 49 -7.03 0.37 25.20
N LYS A 50 -5.91 0.91 24.71
CA LYS A 50 -5.91 2.10 23.83
C LYS A 50 -6.70 1.85 22.55
N ILE A 51 -6.63 0.64 21.99
CA ILE A 51 -7.42 0.25 20.82
C ILE A 51 -8.91 0.22 21.18
N LEU A 52 -9.27 -0.42 22.30
CA LEU A 52 -10.65 -0.54 22.76
C LEU A 52 -11.30 0.83 23.00
N ASP A 53 -10.61 1.69 23.76
CA ASP A 53 -11.07 3.02 24.16
C ASP A 53 -10.87 4.07 23.05
N GLY A 54 -10.16 3.70 21.97
CA GLY A 54 -9.79 4.58 20.87
C GLY A 54 -10.91 4.84 19.85
N GLY A 55 -10.60 5.71 18.90
CA GLY A 55 -11.50 6.08 17.81
C GLY A 55 -11.75 4.95 16.80
N ASN A 56 -12.46 5.26 15.72
CA ASN A 56 -12.95 4.26 14.78
C ASN A 56 -11.86 3.50 13.99
N THR A 57 -10.61 3.96 14.04
CA THR A 57 -9.45 3.41 13.34
C THR A 57 -8.31 3.03 14.29
N ALA A 58 -8.54 3.00 15.61
CA ALA A 58 -7.46 2.87 16.59
C ALA A 58 -6.66 1.55 16.44
N ALA A 59 -7.30 0.45 16.04
CA ALA A 59 -6.58 -0.79 15.75
C ALA A 59 -5.73 -0.65 14.49
N THR A 60 -6.28 -0.04 13.44
CA THR A 60 -5.60 0.23 12.18
C THR A 60 -4.38 1.12 12.40
N ASP A 61 -4.51 2.19 13.18
CA ASP A 61 -3.43 3.12 13.51
C ASP A 61 -2.31 2.40 14.29
N TYR A 62 -2.68 1.53 15.24
CA TYR A 62 -1.72 0.68 15.95
C TYR A 62 -0.96 -0.23 14.98
N PHE A 63 -1.69 -0.98 14.14
CA PHE A 63 -1.06 -1.89 13.19
C PHE A 63 -0.16 -1.13 12.22
N GLN A 64 -0.62 -0.02 11.67
CA GLN A 64 0.19 0.82 10.78
C GLN A 64 1.49 1.27 11.45
N GLY A 65 1.43 1.76 12.69
CA GLY A 65 2.62 2.17 13.42
C GLY A 65 3.57 1.01 13.76
N LYS A 66 3.07 -0.21 13.90
CA LYS A 66 3.87 -1.39 14.29
C LYS A 66 4.40 -2.20 13.12
N THR A 67 3.72 -2.19 11.98
CA THR A 67 4.00 -3.15 10.89
C THR A 67 4.41 -2.50 9.58
N ARG A 68 4.18 -1.19 9.37
CA ARG A 68 4.37 -0.56 8.05
C ARG A 68 5.77 -0.76 7.47
N ASP A 69 6.83 -0.62 8.27
CA ASP A 69 8.21 -0.77 7.78
C ASP A 69 8.55 -2.22 7.44
N GLN A 70 8.06 -3.17 8.25
CA GLN A 70 8.22 -4.61 7.99
C GLN A 70 7.45 -5.01 6.74
N LEU A 71 6.24 -4.49 6.56
CA LEU A 71 5.42 -4.70 5.37
C LEU A 71 6.10 -4.09 4.14
N ALA A 72 6.64 -2.88 4.22
CA ALA A 72 7.38 -2.26 3.11
C ALA A 72 8.56 -3.13 2.68
N THR A 73 9.33 -3.61 3.65
CA THR A 73 10.48 -4.50 3.40
C THR A 73 10.04 -5.80 2.76
N ALA A 74 8.95 -6.41 3.24
CA ALA A 74 8.43 -7.66 2.71
C ALA A 74 7.80 -7.50 1.31
N PHE A 75 7.13 -6.38 1.06
CA PHE A 75 6.40 -6.12 -0.18
C PHE A 75 7.34 -5.75 -1.33
N LYS A 76 8.43 -5.03 -1.04
CA LYS A 76 9.38 -4.52 -2.04
C LYS A 76 9.81 -5.54 -3.10
N PRO A 77 10.34 -6.74 -2.76
CA PRO A 77 10.79 -7.69 -3.76
C PRO A 77 9.66 -8.21 -4.67
N GLU A 78 8.45 -8.42 -4.15
CA GLU A 78 7.32 -8.89 -4.96
C GLU A 78 6.75 -7.78 -5.85
N VAL A 79 6.76 -6.53 -5.36
CA VAL A 79 6.40 -5.35 -6.15
C VAL A 79 7.40 -5.14 -7.28
N GLU A 80 8.70 -5.12 -7.00
CA GLU A 80 9.76 -4.97 -8.01
C GLU A 80 9.66 -6.06 -9.10
N LYS A 81 9.45 -7.31 -8.69
CA LYS A 81 9.23 -8.43 -9.60
C LYS A 81 8.00 -8.23 -10.49
N THR A 82 6.87 -7.86 -9.90
CA THR A 82 5.62 -7.65 -10.65
C THR A 82 5.74 -6.48 -11.62
N MET A 83 6.29 -5.35 -11.17
CA MET A 83 6.49 -4.15 -11.99
C MET A 83 7.44 -4.41 -13.16
N SER A 84 8.49 -5.22 -12.94
CA SER A 84 9.44 -5.63 -13.98
C SER A 84 8.82 -6.57 -15.03
N GLN A 85 7.89 -7.44 -14.63
CA GLN A 85 7.24 -8.38 -15.54
C GLN A 85 6.28 -7.72 -16.53
N VAL A 86 5.65 -6.61 -16.14
CA VAL A 86 4.67 -5.91 -17.01
C VAL A 86 5.36 -4.92 -17.96
N GLY A 87 6.69 -4.82 -17.95
CA GLY A 87 7.45 -3.92 -18.84
C GLY A 87 7.23 -2.42 -18.56
N VAL A 88 6.43 -2.11 -17.54
CA VAL A 88 6.12 -0.76 -17.07
C VAL A 88 7.37 -0.06 -16.59
N THR A 89 8.27 -0.76 -15.89
CA THR A 89 9.55 -0.19 -15.46
C THR A 89 10.40 0.24 -16.65
N THR A 90 10.41 -0.50 -17.76
CA THR A 90 11.18 -0.13 -18.96
C THR A 90 10.58 1.09 -19.65
N GLN A 91 9.27 1.09 -19.90
CA GLN A 91 8.58 2.20 -20.57
C GLN A 91 8.61 3.49 -19.72
N TYR A 92 8.46 3.36 -18.40
CA TYR A 92 8.55 4.51 -17.49
C TYR A 92 9.98 5.02 -17.37
N LYS A 93 10.99 4.14 -17.27
CA LYS A 93 12.41 4.53 -17.25
C LYS A 93 12.84 5.20 -18.55
N GLU A 94 12.36 4.73 -19.70
CA GLU A 94 12.57 5.39 -21.01
C GLU A 94 11.91 6.77 -21.05
N LEU A 95 10.66 6.89 -20.58
CA LEU A 95 9.94 8.16 -20.56
C LEU A 95 10.60 9.20 -19.63
N VAL A 96 10.99 8.76 -18.43
CA VAL A 96 11.71 9.60 -17.46
C VAL A 96 13.07 9.98 -18.03
N GLY A 97 13.81 9.01 -18.59
CA GLY A 97 15.11 9.23 -19.22
C GLY A 97 15.07 10.25 -20.37
N GLN A 98 14.01 10.22 -21.20
CA GLN A 98 13.79 11.23 -22.24
C GLN A 98 13.49 12.61 -21.63
N CYS A 99 12.71 12.70 -20.55
CA CYS A 99 12.46 13.97 -19.85
C CYS A 99 13.72 14.59 -19.22
N THR A 100 14.64 13.77 -18.67
CA THR A 100 15.90 14.25 -18.07
C THR A 100 16.91 14.77 -19.09
N THR A 101 16.74 14.50 -20.40
CA THR A 101 17.60 15.06 -21.44
C THR A 101 17.30 16.53 -21.78
N LEU A 102 16.21 17.10 -21.26
CA LEU A 102 15.87 18.49 -21.48
C LEU A 102 16.70 19.40 -20.56
N PRO A 103 17.45 20.40 -21.09
CA PRO A 103 18.46 21.17 -20.35
C PRO A 103 17.93 22.07 -19.22
N PHE A 104 16.63 22.02 -18.91
CA PHE A 104 15.98 22.79 -17.84
C PHE A 104 15.02 21.96 -16.97
N VAL A 105 15.01 20.62 -17.14
CA VAL A 105 14.14 19.72 -16.39
C VAL A 105 14.99 18.86 -15.46
N GLN A 106 15.01 19.20 -14.17
CA GLN A 106 15.50 18.30 -13.13
C GLN A 106 14.34 17.37 -12.74
N VAL A 107 14.32 16.16 -13.32
CA VAL A 107 13.46 15.10 -12.80
C VAL A 107 14.21 14.44 -11.65
N PRO A 108 13.77 14.57 -10.37
CA PRO A 108 14.36 13.79 -9.29
C PRO A 108 14.26 12.30 -9.65
N ALA A 109 15.24 11.51 -9.20
CA ALA A 109 15.20 10.06 -9.37
C ALA A 109 13.94 9.51 -8.69
N PHE A 110 12.87 9.35 -9.46
CA PHE A 110 11.60 8.83 -8.98
C PHE A 110 11.74 7.31 -8.93
N ASP A 111 11.89 6.77 -7.74
CA ASP A 111 11.82 5.34 -7.51
C ASP A 111 10.35 4.92 -7.59
N LEU A 112 9.97 4.43 -8.78
CA LEU A 112 8.62 3.93 -9.04
C LEU A 112 8.30 2.76 -8.12
N ASP A 113 9.27 1.90 -7.82
CA ASP A 113 9.04 0.70 -7.03
C ASP A 113 8.73 1.08 -5.57
N ASP A 114 9.50 2.00 -4.97
CA ASP A 114 9.20 2.54 -3.63
C ASP A 114 7.86 3.30 -3.58
N TYR A 115 7.53 4.06 -4.61
CA TYR A 115 6.23 4.73 -4.70
C TYR A 115 5.08 3.73 -4.74
N VAL A 116 5.21 2.65 -5.53
CA VAL A 116 4.19 1.61 -5.63
C VAL A 116 4.07 0.83 -4.33
N VAL A 117 5.18 0.47 -3.67
CA VAL A 117 5.16 -0.15 -2.33
C VAL A 117 4.38 0.74 -1.36
N GLY A 118 4.71 2.03 -1.29
CA GLY A 118 4.01 2.97 -0.43
C GLY A 118 2.50 3.04 -0.72
N LYS A 119 2.12 3.10 -1.99
CA LYS A 119 0.72 3.10 -2.43
C LYS A 119 -0.03 1.81 -2.08
N SER A 120 0.62 0.66 -2.23
CA SER A 120 0.05 -0.63 -1.86
C SER A 120 -0.21 -0.71 -0.36
N LEU A 121 0.71 -0.20 0.47
CA LEU A 121 0.51 -0.12 1.93
C LEU A 121 -0.58 0.87 2.32
N ASP A 122 -0.64 2.04 1.68
CA ASP A 122 -1.72 3.00 1.91
C ASP A 122 -3.09 2.40 1.58
N GLY A 123 -3.19 1.65 0.48
CA GLY A 123 -4.39 0.92 0.11
C GLY A 123 -4.76 -0.15 1.15
N LEU A 124 -3.79 -0.95 1.58
CA LEU A 124 -3.98 -1.98 2.61
C LEU A 124 -4.55 -1.39 3.92
N PHE A 125 -3.94 -0.33 4.43
CA PHE A 125 -4.40 0.31 5.67
C PHE A 125 -5.70 1.08 5.49
N HIS A 126 -5.97 1.61 4.30
CA HIS A 126 -7.27 2.21 3.98
C HIS A 126 -8.39 1.17 4.07
N THR A 127 -8.22 0.00 3.45
CA THR A 127 -9.20 -1.08 3.54
C THR A 127 -9.34 -1.59 4.98
N LEU A 128 -8.23 -1.73 5.72
CA LEU A 128 -8.28 -2.15 7.12
C LEU A 128 -9.08 -1.16 8.00
N ALA A 129 -8.89 0.15 7.79
CA ALA A 129 -9.65 1.19 8.48
C ALA A 129 -11.15 1.11 8.18
N GLN A 130 -11.52 0.82 6.93
CA GLN A 130 -12.92 0.67 6.53
C GLN A 130 -13.56 -0.56 7.19
N GLU A 131 -12.84 -1.68 7.26
CA GLU A 131 -13.31 -2.88 7.95
C GLU A 131 -13.44 -2.63 9.46
N GLU A 132 -12.44 -2.00 10.10
CA GLU A 132 -12.53 -1.65 11.52
C GLU A 132 -13.75 -0.77 11.83
N GLN A 133 -14.00 0.24 11.01
CA GLN A 133 -15.17 1.12 11.13
C GLN A 133 -16.48 0.32 11.07
N GLN A 134 -16.61 -0.63 10.15
CA GLN A 134 -17.78 -1.50 10.05
C GLN A 134 -17.95 -2.36 11.30
N ILE A 135 -16.87 -2.99 11.78
CA ILE A 135 -16.87 -3.82 12.99
C ILE A 135 -17.23 -2.99 14.25
N ARG A 136 -16.88 -1.71 14.31
CA ARG A 136 -17.23 -0.81 15.43
C ARG A 136 -18.66 -0.30 15.37
N THR A 137 -19.18 -0.01 14.18
CA THR A 137 -20.52 0.53 13.98
C THR A 137 -21.62 -0.53 13.99
N ASN A 138 -21.28 -1.81 13.77
CA ASN A 138 -22.20 -2.93 13.90
C ASN A 138 -21.77 -3.94 15.01
N PRO A 139 -21.81 -3.54 16.29
CA PRO A 139 -21.41 -4.42 17.39
C PRO A 139 -22.41 -5.55 17.66
N ALA A 140 -23.64 -5.49 17.13
CA ALA A 140 -24.68 -6.50 17.33
C ALA A 140 -24.35 -7.88 16.71
N ALA A 141 -23.41 -7.94 15.76
CA ALA A 141 -22.88 -9.18 15.22
C ALA A 141 -21.82 -9.86 16.14
N ARG A 142 -21.33 -9.18 17.20
CA ARG A 142 -20.29 -9.72 18.09
C ARG A 142 -20.82 -10.61 19.22
N VAL A 143 -22.12 -10.59 19.51
CA VAL A 143 -22.65 -11.18 20.75
C VAL A 143 -23.04 -12.65 20.58
N THR A 144 -23.28 -13.13 19.34
CA THR A 144 -23.82 -14.48 19.11
C THR A 144 -22.78 -15.60 19.14
N ASP A 145 -21.48 -15.31 19.05
CA ASP A 145 -20.42 -16.33 19.05
C ASP A 145 -19.72 -16.52 20.41
N LEU A 146 -20.11 -15.75 21.43
CA LEU A 146 -19.53 -15.83 22.79
C LEU A 146 -20.56 -16.21 23.88
N LEU A 147 -21.72 -16.74 23.51
CA LEU A 147 -22.74 -17.25 24.44
C LEU A 147 -23.05 -18.73 24.18
#